data_AF-A0A6J2YW40-F1
#
_entry.id   AF-A0A6J2YW40-F1
#
_cell.length_a   1.000
_cell.length_b   1.000
_cell.length_c   1.000
_cell.angle_alpha   90.00
_cell.angle_beta   90.00
_cell.angle_gamma   90.00
#
_symmetry.space_group_name_H-M   'P 1'
#
loop_
_entity.id
_entity.type
_entity.pdbx_description
1 polymer ?
#
loop_
_entity_poly.entity_id
_entity_poly.type
_entity_poly.pdbx_seq_one_letter_code
_entity_poly.pdbx_strand_id
1 'polypeptide(L)'
;MEKFVKATSNNLPRVDIFMVHELLKRDNRFNSAEIAGVKASSSTRESYGDNARGYVEFKKEGPLCSVKARICPEHKVRSKAYTIETVINEEEETFIDVCCKDCAAGEGGCKHALAFLMWLNRRTEDSSPTEVTSYWKKPRLSNVGTTIKFVEVRQVSPQTRNSQQMKVF
;
A
#
# COMPACT_ATOMS: atom_id res chain seq x y z
N MET A 1 23.89 -14.78 -0.53
CA MET A 1 23.18 -13.55 -0.15
C MET A 1 21.88 -13.51 -0.91
N GLU A 2 20.77 -13.72 -0.21
CA GLU A 2 19.44 -13.63 -0.79
C GLU A 2 19.16 -12.17 -1.17
N LYS A 3 18.51 -11.96 -2.33
CA LYS A 3 18.21 -10.63 -2.86
C LYS A 3 16.73 -10.32 -2.65
N PHE A 4 16.39 -9.04 -2.54
CA PHE A 4 15.00 -8.60 -2.57
C PHE A 4 14.38 -8.95 -3.93
N VAL A 5 13.19 -9.57 -3.88
CA VAL A 5 12.36 -9.90 -5.04
C VAL A 5 11.06 -9.11 -4.99
N LYS A 6 10.41 -8.97 -6.13
CA LYS A 6 9.10 -8.29 -6.22
C LYS A 6 8.06 -9.11 -5.46
N ALA A 7 7.30 -8.44 -4.59
CA ALA A 7 6.25 -9.09 -3.85
C ALA A 7 5.01 -9.34 -4.75
N THR A 8 4.42 -10.50 -4.53
CA THR A 8 3.20 -11.02 -5.14
C THR A 8 2.35 -11.67 -4.06
N SER A 9 1.09 -11.99 -4.34
CA SER A 9 0.22 -12.72 -3.40
C SER A 9 0.80 -14.06 -2.94
N ASN A 10 1.72 -14.66 -3.70
CA ASN A 10 2.23 -16.01 -3.44
C ASN A 10 3.54 -16.05 -2.64
N ASN A 11 4.18 -14.91 -2.40
CA ASN A 11 5.49 -14.86 -1.73
C ASN A 11 5.53 -13.90 -0.54
N LEU A 12 4.38 -13.40 -0.09
CA LEU A 12 4.32 -12.63 1.16
C LEU A 12 4.29 -13.59 2.35
N PRO A 13 4.92 -13.22 3.47
CA PRO A 13 4.81 -13.98 4.71
C PRO A 13 3.38 -13.92 5.20
N ARG A 14 2.85 -15.00 5.77
CA ARG A 14 1.53 -14.98 6.38
C ARG A 14 1.54 -14.05 7.59
N VAL A 15 0.57 -13.15 7.67
CA VAL A 15 0.38 -12.25 8.79
C VAL A 15 -1.05 -12.38 9.27
N ASP A 16 -1.20 -12.71 10.56
CA ASP A 16 -2.47 -12.73 11.28
C ASP A 16 -2.66 -11.41 12.06
N ILE A 17 -3.91 -11.02 12.26
CA ILE A 17 -4.30 -9.86 13.05
C ILE A 17 -3.77 -9.94 14.48
N PHE A 18 -3.64 -11.14 15.06
CA PHE A 18 -3.02 -11.34 16.37
C PHE A 18 -1.54 -10.93 16.40
N MET A 19 -0.80 -11.22 15.33
CA MET A 19 0.61 -10.79 15.20
C MET A 19 0.71 -9.27 15.22
N VAL A 20 -0.20 -8.59 14.52
CA VAL A 20 -0.23 -7.13 14.51
C VAL A 20 -0.60 -6.58 15.88
N HIS A 21 -1.62 -7.14 16.54
CA HIS A 21 -2.00 -6.71 17.89
C HIS A 21 -0.86 -6.90 18.90
N GLU A 22 -0.12 -8.01 18.83
CA GLU A 22 1.01 -8.26 19.71
C GLU A 22 2.13 -7.24 19.50
N LEU A 23 2.45 -6.93 18.25
CA LEU A 23 3.39 -5.85 17.93
C LEU A 23 2.94 -4.50 18.51
N LEU A 24 1.68 -4.12 18.30
CA LEU A 24 1.16 -2.83 18.77
C LEU A 24 1.16 -2.74 20.30
N LYS A 25 0.89 -3.84 21.01
CA LYS A 25 0.96 -3.89 22.48
C LYS A 25 2.40 -3.80 22.98
N ARG A 26 3.30 -4.58 22.37
CA ARG A 26 4.72 -4.70 22.78
C ARG A 26 5.52 -3.43 22.49
N ASP A 27 5.21 -2.75 21.39
CA ASP A 27 5.98 -1.62 20.90
C ASP A 27 5.36 -0.28 21.32
N ASN A 28 6.02 0.37 22.29
CA ASN A 28 5.61 1.65 22.85
C ASN A 28 5.46 2.77 21.82
N ARG A 29 6.05 2.65 20.63
CA ARG A 29 5.84 3.59 19.52
C ARG A 29 4.36 3.69 19.13
N PHE A 30 3.60 2.61 19.24
CA PHE A 30 2.19 2.59 18.85
C PHE A 30 1.20 2.86 20.00
N ASN A 31 1.71 2.92 21.23
CA ASN A 31 0.91 3.19 22.44
C ASN A 31 0.70 4.70 22.71
N SER A 32 1.19 5.58 21.82
CA SER A 32 0.96 7.01 21.92
C SER A 32 -0.51 7.37 21.64
N ALA A 33 -1.06 8.32 22.39
CA ALA A 33 -2.44 8.80 22.21
C ALA A 33 -2.70 9.33 20.78
N GLU A 34 -1.65 9.76 20.08
CA GLU A 34 -1.72 10.20 18.69
C GLU A 34 -2.07 9.07 17.71
N ILE A 35 -1.56 7.86 17.95
CA ILE A 35 -1.88 6.68 17.15
C ILE A 35 -3.25 6.13 17.56
N ALA A 36 -3.53 6.03 18.87
CA ALA A 36 -4.76 5.43 19.40
C ALA A 36 -6.07 6.18 19.04
N GLY A 37 -5.98 7.45 18.64
CA GLY A 37 -7.14 8.29 18.29
C GLY A 37 -7.58 8.22 16.82
N VAL A 38 -8.05 9.36 16.29
CA VAL A 38 -8.58 9.52 14.92
C VAL A 38 -7.58 9.07 13.83
N LYS A 39 -6.26 9.10 14.12
CA LYS A 39 -5.22 8.69 13.17
C LYS A 39 -5.17 7.16 12.97
N ALA A 40 -5.52 6.33 13.96
CA ALA A 40 -5.69 4.89 13.73
C ALA A 40 -6.89 4.62 12.80
N SER A 41 -8.04 5.25 13.09
CA SER A 41 -9.27 5.09 12.30
C SER A 41 -9.09 5.47 10.83
N SER A 42 -8.31 6.51 10.52
CA SER A 42 -8.01 6.88 9.12
C SER A 42 -6.98 5.98 8.44
N SER A 43 -6.03 5.42 9.19
CA SER A 43 -4.94 4.58 8.67
C SER A 43 -5.34 3.14 8.42
N THR A 44 -6.29 2.62 9.21
CA THR A 44 -6.85 1.28 9.04
C THR A 44 -7.81 1.20 7.85
N ARG A 45 -8.27 2.33 7.31
CA ARG A 45 -9.12 2.38 6.11
C ARG A 45 -8.42 1.67 4.97
N GLU A 46 -9.08 0.65 4.45
CA GLU A 46 -8.57 -0.17 3.35
C GLU A 46 -8.21 0.66 2.13
N SER A 47 -9.07 1.62 1.79
CA SER A 47 -8.87 2.54 0.68
C SER A 47 -7.61 3.40 0.80
N TYR A 48 -7.14 3.70 2.01
CA TYR A 48 -5.89 4.46 2.19
C TYR A 48 -4.67 3.56 1.94
N GLY A 49 -4.60 2.41 2.61
CA GLY A 49 -3.46 1.48 2.48
C GLY A 49 -3.25 0.95 1.06
N ASP A 50 -4.34 0.69 0.33
CA ASP A 50 -4.27 0.19 -1.04
C ASP A 50 -3.85 1.24 -2.06
N ASN A 51 -4.27 2.50 -1.85
CA ASN A 51 -3.96 3.57 -2.79
C ASN A 51 -2.60 4.22 -2.50
N ALA A 52 -2.18 4.28 -1.23
CA ALA A 52 -0.96 4.96 -0.81
C ALA A 52 0.31 4.13 -1.05
N ARG A 53 0.22 2.80 -1.04
CA ARG A 53 1.39 1.94 -1.22
C ARG A 53 1.73 1.71 -2.69
N GLY A 54 3.02 1.52 -2.97
CA GLY A 54 3.54 0.88 -4.16
C GLY A 54 4.86 0.15 -3.92
N TYR A 55 5.38 -0.49 -4.97
CA TYR A 55 6.74 -1.06 -5.02
C TYR A 55 7.11 -1.93 -3.82
N VAL A 56 6.35 -3.01 -3.60
CA VAL A 56 6.65 -3.93 -2.48
C VAL A 56 7.68 -4.96 -2.88
N GLU A 57 8.65 -5.15 -2.00
CA GLU A 57 9.73 -6.12 -2.12
C GLU A 57 9.69 -7.05 -0.93
N PHE A 58 10.06 -8.29 -1.19
CA PHE A 58 10.12 -9.36 -0.22
C PHE A 58 11.51 -9.99 -0.26
N LYS A 59 12.00 -10.41 0.89
CA LYS A 59 13.23 -11.18 1.03
C LYS A 59 13.06 -12.15 2.19
N LYS A 60 13.37 -13.42 1.98
CA LYS A 60 13.45 -14.45 3.01
C LYS A 60 14.92 -14.73 3.32
N GLU A 61 15.23 -14.92 4.59
CA GLU A 61 16.53 -15.34 5.14
C GLU A 61 16.27 -16.31 6.30
N GLY A 62 16.19 -17.60 5.98
CA GLY A 62 15.79 -18.63 6.94
C GLY A 62 14.36 -18.38 7.46
N PRO A 63 14.15 -18.26 8.78
CA PRO A 63 12.83 -17.97 9.36
C PRO A 63 12.45 -16.49 9.26
N LEU A 64 13.40 -15.61 8.94
CA LEU A 64 13.17 -14.16 8.90
C LEU A 64 12.76 -13.71 7.50
N CYS A 65 11.67 -12.95 7.44
CA CYS A 65 11.14 -12.35 6.24
C CYS A 65 11.15 -10.83 6.35
N SER A 66 11.87 -10.19 5.44
CA SER A 66 11.91 -8.74 5.30
C SER A 66 10.96 -8.29 4.19
N VAL A 67 9.99 -7.45 4.52
CA VAL A 67 9.10 -6.82 3.54
C VAL A 67 9.37 -5.33 3.51
N LYS A 68 9.58 -4.79 2.30
CA LYS A 68 9.75 -3.35 2.07
C LYS A 68 8.66 -2.81 1.19
N ALA A 69 8.21 -1.59 1.44
CA ALA A 69 7.21 -0.93 0.59
C ALA A 69 7.42 0.57 0.55
N ARG A 70 6.94 1.22 -0.53
CA ARG A 70 6.89 2.68 -0.64
C ARG A 70 5.49 3.18 -0.36
N ILE A 71 5.35 4.19 0.49
CA ILE A 71 4.07 4.79 0.85
C ILE A 71 4.06 6.28 0.51
N CYS A 72 3.09 6.69 -0.30
CA CYS A 72 2.85 8.08 -0.63
C CYS A 72 2.19 8.82 0.56
N PRO A 73 2.74 9.98 0.97
CA PRO A 73 2.10 10.81 1.97
C PRO A 73 0.78 11.38 1.45
N GLU A 74 -0.23 11.39 2.32
CA GLU A 74 -1.60 11.83 2.00
C GLU A 74 -1.67 13.33 1.64
N HIS A 75 -1.02 14.18 2.43
CA HIS A 75 -1.09 15.65 2.25
C HIS A 75 -0.04 16.19 1.29
N LYS A 76 0.81 15.33 0.71
CA LYS A 76 1.91 15.72 -0.17
C LYS A 76 2.14 14.68 -1.27
N VAL A 77 1.11 14.34 -2.03
CA VAL A 77 1.17 13.31 -3.09
C VAL A 77 2.29 13.49 -4.14
N ARG A 78 2.88 14.69 -4.26
CA ARG A 78 4.06 14.99 -5.11
C ARG A 78 5.41 14.87 -4.41
N SER A 79 5.44 14.69 -3.10
CA SER A 79 6.68 14.52 -2.33
C SER A 79 7.21 13.09 -2.42
N LYS A 80 8.50 12.93 -2.09
CA LYS A 80 9.17 11.63 -1.99
C LYS A 80 8.34 10.68 -1.13
N ALA A 81 8.08 9.47 -1.65
CA ALA A 81 7.40 8.43 -0.88
C ALA A 81 8.29 7.98 0.30
N TYR A 82 7.66 7.67 1.43
CA TYR A 82 8.33 7.07 2.58
C TYR A 82 8.61 5.58 2.30
N THR A 83 9.68 5.05 2.88
CA THR A 83 10.00 3.63 2.77
C THR A 83 9.67 2.96 4.08
N ILE A 84 8.82 1.93 4.04
CA ILE A 84 8.54 1.09 5.21
C ILE A 84 9.30 -0.20 5.06
N GLU A 85 9.94 -0.61 6.14
CA GLU A 85 10.60 -1.91 6.25
C GLU A 85 10.04 -2.62 7.47
N THR A 86 9.69 -3.89 7.32
CA THR A 86 9.29 -4.74 8.44
C THR A 86 10.01 -6.07 8.36
N VAL A 87 10.29 -6.65 9.51
CA VAL A 87 10.90 -7.96 9.67
C VAL A 87 9.93 -8.83 10.45
N ILE A 88 9.60 -9.98 9.88
CA ILE A 88 8.68 -10.98 10.43
C ILE A 88 9.47 -12.26 10.64
N ASN A 89 9.27 -12.91 11.77
CA ASN A 89 9.69 -14.29 11.96
C ASN A 89 8.49 -15.19 11.63
N GLU A 90 8.62 -16.00 10.59
CA GLU A 90 7.56 -16.92 10.14
C GLU A 90 7.38 -18.13 11.06
N GLU A 91 8.44 -18.60 11.74
CA GLU A 91 8.33 -19.75 12.66
C GLU A 91 7.65 -19.36 13.97
N GLU A 92 8.00 -18.19 14.49
CA GLU A 92 7.44 -17.65 15.74
C GLU A 92 6.13 -16.87 15.50
N GLU A 93 5.66 -16.80 14.25
CA GLU A 93 4.50 -16.01 13.81
C GLU A 93 4.48 -14.61 14.47
N THR A 94 5.58 -13.87 14.40
CA THR A 94 5.70 -12.57 15.09
C THR A 94 6.42 -11.50 14.28
N PHE A 95 6.03 -10.25 14.49
CA PHE A 95 6.78 -9.11 13.98
C PHE A 95 7.98 -8.84 14.90
N ILE A 96 9.16 -8.82 14.31
CA ILE A 96 10.40 -8.43 14.98
C ILE A 96 10.47 -6.90 15.06
N ASP A 97 10.30 -6.22 13.92
CA ASP A 97 10.33 -4.77 13.82
C ASP A 97 9.48 -4.23 12.66
N VAL A 98 9.08 -2.97 12.77
CA VAL A 98 8.50 -2.15 11.71
C VAL A 98 9.09 -0.74 11.80
N CYS A 99 9.57 -0.21 10.68
CA CYS A 99 10.18 1.11 10.64
C CYS A 99 9.74 1.87 9.38
N CYS A 100 9.31 3.12 9.56
CA CYS A 100 9.02 4.03 8.47
C CYS A 100 10.16 5.03 8.31
N LYS A 101 11.00 4.80 7.30
CA LYS A 101 12.15 5.63 6.96
C LYS A 101 11.71 6.96 6.35
N ASP A 102 12.47 8.01 6.68
CA ASP A 102 12.29 9.38 6.20
C ASP A 102 11.00 10.07 6.69
N CYS A 103 10.23 9.46 7.60
CA CYS A 103 9.05 10.07 8.22
C CYS A 103 9.44 10.74 9.55
N ALA A 104 9.07 12.01 9.74
CA ALA A 104 9.34 12.74 10.98
C ALA A 104 8.71 12.09 12.24
N ALA A 105 7.63 11.31 12.05
CA ALA A 105 6.99 10.55 13.12
C ALA A 105 7.41 9.06 13.12
N GLY A 106 8.42 8.67 12.35
CA GLY A 106 8.84 7.27 12.21
C GLY A 106 9.30 6.63 13.53
N GLU A 107 9.97 7.42 14.38
CA GLU A 107 10.46 6.99 15.69
C GLU A 107 9.34 6.83 16.73
N GLY A 108 8.23 7.55 16.58
CA GLY A 108 7.12 7.59 17.54
C GLY A 108 5.87 6.82 17.11
N GLY A 109 6.02 5.90 16.15
CA GLY A 109 4.90 5.19 15.55
C GLY A 109 4.14 6.11 14.61
N CYS A 110 4.25 5.86 13.30
CA CYS A 110 3.59 6.70 12.30
C CYS A 110 2.38 6.01 11.69
N LYS A 111 1.44 6.82 11.19
CA LYS A 111 0.26 6.35 10.45
C LYS A 111 0.60 5.45 9.28
N HIS A 112 1.74 5.68 8.62
CA HIS A 112 2.17 4.89 7.47
C HIS A 112 2.53 3.46 7.86
N ALA A 113 3.24 3.28 9.00
CA ALA A 113 3.61 1.96 9.51
C ALA A 113 2.36 1.15 9.87
N LEU A 114 1.43 1.77 10.59
CA LEU A 114 0.16 1.13 10.94
C LEU A 114 -0.65 0.76 9.68
N ALA A 115 -0.78 1.67 8.72
CA ALA A 115 -1.48 1.40 7.46
C ALA A 115 -0.84 0.23 6.69
N PHE A 116 0.48 0.10 6.74
CA PHE A 116 1.20 -1.00 6.09
C PHE A 116 0.97 -2.34 6.78
N LEU A 117 1.04 -2.40 8.11
CA LEU A 117 0.78 -3.62 8.88
C LEU A 117 -0.64 -4.14 8.62
N MET A 118 -1.63 -3.24 8.69
CA MET A 118 -3.03 -3.57 8.42
C MET A 118 -3.24 -4.03 6.98
N TRP A 119 -2.53 -3.43 6.02
CA TRP A 119 -2.58 -3.90 4.65
C TRP A 119 -1.97 -5.30 4.50
N LEU A 120 -0.82 -5.55 5.14
CA LEU A 120 -0.10 -6.81 4.99
C LEU A 120 -0.96 -7.96 5.50
N ASN A 121 -1.56 -7.81 6.69
CA ASN A 121 -2.55 -8.71 7.25
C ASN A 121 -3.66 -9.06 6.24
N ARG A 122 -4.39 -8.04 5.74
CA ARG A 122 -5.51 -8.27 4.80
C ARG A 122 -5.07 -9.05 3.56
N ARG A 123 -3.92 -8.72 2.96
CA ARG A 123 -3.49 -9.39 1.72
C ARG A 123 -3.01 -10.80 1.90
N THR A 124 -2.53 -11.14 3.09
CA THR A 124 -2.11 -12.50 3.40
C THR A 124 -3.30 -13.36 3.80
N GLU A 125 -4.35 -12.78 4.40
CA GLU A 125 -5.62 -13.45 4.70
C GLU A 125 -6.50 -13.65 3.45
N ASP A 126 -6.62 -12.65 2.58
CA ASP A 126 -7.50 -12.66 1.41
C ASP A 126 -6.88 -13.33 0.15
N SER A 127 -5.76 -14.04 0.29
CA SER A 127 -5.06 -14.59 -0.86
C SER A 127 -5.84 -15.75 -1.51
N SER A 128 -6.61 -15.45 -2.54
CA SER A 128 -7.24 -16.43 -3.42
C SER A 128 -6.17 -17.22 -4.19
N PRO A 129 -6.21 -18.57 -4.22
CA PRO A 129 -5.22 -19.40 -4.90
C PRO A 129 -5.27 -19.31 -6.43
N THR A 130 -6.30 -18.68 -7.02
CA THR A 130 -6.53 -18.70 -8.48
C THR A 130 -5.95 -17.52 -9.23
N GLU A 131 -5.56 -16.42 -8.57
CA GLU A 131 -5.03 -15.23 -9.24
C GLU A 131 -3.80 -14.65 -8.52
N VAL A 132 -2.66 -14.61 -9.23
CA VAL A 132 -1.42 -14.03 -8.70
C VAL A 132 -1.44 -12.51 -8.86
N THR A 133 -1.58 -11.78 -7.76
CA THR A 133 -1.54 -10.31 -7.77
C THR A 133 -0.12 -9.79 -7.58
N SER A 134 0.34 -8.91 -8.48
CA SER A 134 1.62 -8.19 -8.28
C SER A 134 1.44 -6.93 -7.43
N TYR A 135 2.33 -6.74 -6.45
CA TYR A 135 2.40 -5.54 -5.60
C TYR A 135 3.53 -4.59 -6.00
N TRP A 136 4.26 -4.90 -7.08
CA TRP A 136 5.27 -4.03 -7.68
C TRP A 136 4.63 -3.05 -8.68
N LYS A 137 3.80 -2.15 -8.16
CA LYS A 137 3.13 -1.13 -8.97
C LYS A 137 3.27 0.26 -8.35
N LYS A 138 3.15 1.29 -9.19
CA LYS A 138 3.15 2.68 -8.74
C LYS A 138 1.94 2.94 -7.83
N PRO A 139 2.10 3.66 -6.69
CA PRO A 139 0.98 3.97 -5.80
C PRO A 139 -0.12 4.76 -6.53
N ARG A 140 -1.39 4.40 -6.34
CA ARG A 140 -2.52 5.10 -6.99
C ARG A 140 -2.63 6.56 -6.53
N LEU A 141 -2.35 6.86 -5.27
CA LEU A 141 -2.36 8.24 -4.75
C LEU A 141 -1.34 9.14 -5.46
N SER A 142 -0.26 8.60 -6.01
CA SER A 142 0.69 9.40 -6.79
C SER A 142 0.12 9.92 -8.12
N ASN A 143 -1.06 9.45 -8.54
CA ASN A 143 -1.76 9.95 -9.73
C ASN A 143 -2.80 11.02 -9.38
N VAL A 144 -3.16 11.23 -8.11
CA VAL A 144 -4.11 12.27 -7.70
C VAL A 144 -3.43 13.64 -7.91
N GLY A 145 -3.89 14.40 -8.89
CA GLY A 145 -3.33 15.72 -9.24
C GLY A 145 -2.42 15.77 -10.47
N THR A 146 -2.37 14.72 -11.31
CA THR A 146 -2.01 14.89 -12.72
C THR A 146 -3.14 15.63 -13.42
N THR A 147 -3.02 16.96 -13.51
CA THR A 147 -3.88 17.78 -14.37
C THR A 147 -3.74 17.25 -15.80
N ILE A 148 -4.80 16.71 -16.38
CA ILE A 148 -4.88 16.55 -17.84
C ILE A 148 -4.87 17.97 -18.39
N LYS A 149 -3.69 18.50 -18.71
CA LYS A 149 -3.57 19.89 -19.20
C LYS A 149 -4.06 20.02 -20.64
N PHE A 150 -4.13 18.92 -21.38
CA PHE A 150 -4.58 18.91 -22.76
C PHE A 150 -5.32 17.59 -23.03
N VAL A 151 -6.61 17.70 -23.35
CA VAL A 151 -7.36 16.63 -24.01
C VAL A 151 -7.24 16.90 -25.50
N GLU A 152 -6.73 15.94 -26.27
CA GLU A 152 -6.72 16.03 -27.73
C GLU A 152 -8.17 16.06 -28.22
N VAL A 153 -8.55 17.04 -29.06
CA VAL A 153 -9.94 17.28 -29.51
C VAL A 153 -10.59 16.04 -30.14
N ARG A 154 -9.78 15.13 -30.68
CA ARG A 154 -10.20 13.83 -31.25
C ARG A 154 -10.88 12.89 -30.24
N GLN A 155 -10.64 13.10 -28.94
CA GLN A 155 -11.25 12.32 -27.86
C GLN A 155 -12.59 12.91 -27.38
N VAL A 156 -12.97 14.11 -27.86
CA VAL A 156 -14.17 14.86 -27.40
C VAL A 156 -15.24 14.98 -28.49
N SER A 157 -14.97 14.55 -29.72
CA SER A 157 -15.94 14.67 -30.81
C SER A 157 -17.16 13.78 -30.57
N PRO A 158 -18.39 14.33 -30.45
CA PRO A 158 -19.60 13.55 -30.55
C PRO A 158 -19.65 12.97 -31.96
N GLN A 159 -19.85 11.67 -32.09
CA GLN A 159 -20.19 11.05 -33.37
C GLN A 159 -21.45 11.76 -33.91
N THR A 160 -21.25 12.61 -34.90
CA THR A 160 -22.35 13.21 -35.64
C THR A 160 -23.02 12.08 -36.39
N ARG A 161 -24.25 11.74 -36.00
CA ARG A 161 -25.09 10.81 -36.76
C ARG A 161 -25.30 11.43 -38.14
N ASN A 162 -24.79 10.75 -39.17
CA ASN A 162 -25.11 11.05 -40.56
C ASN A 162 -26.63 10.93 -40.76
N SER A 163 -27.31 12.05 -40.98
CA SER A 163 -28.63 12.07 -41.59
C SER A 163 -28.46 11.95 -43.11
N GLN A 164 -28.52 10.70 -43.59
CA GLN A 164 -28.69 10.40 -45.00
C GLN A 164 -30.13 10.78 -45.43
N GLN A 165 -30.21 11.84 -46.21
CA GLN A 165 -31.10 12.08 -47.36
C GLN A 165 -32.16 11.00 -47.67
N MET A 166 -33.45 11.35 -47.58
CA MET A 166 -34.51 10.66 -48.33
C MET A 166 -35.21 11.65 -49.26
N LYS A 167 -35.32 11.21 -50.51
CA LYS A 167 -35.76 11.93 -51.70
C LYS A 167 -37.27 12.16 -51.71
N VAL A 168 -37.62 13.26 -52.37
CA VAL A 168 -38.92 13.59 -52.97
C VAL A 168 -39.44 12.43 -53.82
N PHE A 169 -40.69 12.03 -53.58
CA PHE A 169 -41.71 11.69 -54.58
C PHE A 169 -43.08 11.99 -53.97
#